data_AF-A0A3R7M379-F1
#
_entry.id   AF-A0A3R7M379-F1
#
_cell.length_a   1.000
_cell.length_b   1.000
_cell.length_c   1.000
_cell.angle_alpha   90.00
_cell.angle_beta   90.00
_cell.angle_gamma   90.00
#
_symmetry.space_group_name_H-M   'P 1'
#
loop_
_entity.id
_entity.type
_entity.pdbx_description
1 polymer ?
#
loop_
_entity_poly.entity_id
_entity_poly.type
_entity_poly.pdbx_seq_one_letter_code
_entity_poly.pdbx_strand_id
1 'polypeptide(L)'
;MDPLRSHVSQEIHNLMKTSENQVIDAVTKVIHSRPFLDNLGGTVGAVVGPSVQNSCREAYNKLLLPGLNALTQQVFSQVNESFSRGTKEYLHNVESEMQSGRTAMQESLGKASQSLNTACSSLTTQTKNLQENVTKLGAQQSIITESLAERIRALVREEVTRALQEHQAAVDARSRAHTPAPAPHVHNPKLAQQQVQNLISSGQFNTAFKQALSASDLSLVVFVCERVNPQQVFNITPCPLSQDVLLSLVNQLSHDLSTFTDLKIKYLEEAVMNLDASHPVTREHMRPVLQGFQRNLHTHLAANPNHKKVKMLLMAVNHLVAL
;
A
#
# COMPACT_ATOMS: atom_id res chain seq x y z
N MET A 1 92.30 -78.86 -71.86
CA MET A 1 91.98 -78.67 -70.42
C MET A 1 91.19 -77.38 -70.18
N ASP A 2 91.39 -76.32 -70.96
CA ASP A 2 90.68 -75.03 -70.83
C ASP A 2 89.15 -75.03 -71.03
N PRO A 3 88.54 -75.79 -71.96
CA PRO A 3 87.08 -75.78 -72.11
C PRO A 3 86.35 -76.40 -70.93
N LEU A 4 86.93 -77.41 -70.26
CA LEU A 4 86.37 -77.99 -69.03
C LEU A 4 86.39 -76.98 -67.87
N ARG A 5 87.47 -76.21 -67.72
CA ARG A 5 87.60 -75.21 -66.64
C ARG A 5 86.62 -74.04 -66.82
N SER A 6 86.46 -73.56 -68.05
CA SER A 6 85.46 -72.56 -68.43
C SER A 6 84.03 -73.05 -68.13
N HIS A 7 83.70 -74.26 -68.56
CA HIS A 7 82.39 -74.86 -68.35
C HIS A 7 82.05 -75.04 -66.86
N VAL A 8 83.01 -75.56 -66.07
CA VAL A 8 82.85 -75.70 -64.62
C VAL A 8 82.69 -74.34 -63.93
N SER A 9 83.46 -73.33 -64.31
CA SER A 9 83.36 -72.00 -63.70
C SER A 9 82.03 -71.30 -64.04
N GLN A 10 81.50 -71.53 -65.24
CA GLN A 10 80.20 -71.01 -65.67
C GLN A 10 79.04 -71.73 -65.00
N GLU A 11 79.13 -73.06 -64.81
CA GLU A 11 78.17 -73.80 -64.00
C GLU A 11 78.19 -73.35 -62.54
N ILE A 12 79.36 -73.18 -61.93
CA ILE A 12 79.48 -72.69 -60.56
C ILE A 12 78.86 -71.29 -60.44
N HIS A 13 79.13 -70.39 -61.38
CA HIS A 13 78.54 -69.05 -61.36
C HIS A 13 77.01 -69.07 -61.53
N ASN A 14 76.50 -69.93 -62.42
CA ASN A 14 75.06 -70.10 -62.63
C ASN A 14 74.39 -70.73 -61.41
N LEU A 15 75.01 -71.72 -60.77
CA LEU A 15 74.55 -72.32 -59.52
C LEU A 15 74.57 -71.30 -58.38
N MET A 16 75.63 -70.50 -58.26
CA MET A 16 75.71 -69.43 -57.26
C MET A 16 74.62 -68.38 -57.46
N LYS A 17 74.41 -67.90 -58.69
CA LYS A 17 73.37 -66.91 -59.00
C LYS A 17 71.96 -67.48 -58.79
N THR A 18 71.75 -68.75 -59.12
CA THR A 18 70.48 -69.43 -58.89
C THR A 18 70.23 -69.62 -57.39
N SER A 19 71.26 -70.01 -56.64
CA SER A 19 71.19 -70.12 -55.18
C SER A 19 70.93 -68.77 -54.52
N GLU A 20 71.58 -67.69 -54.97
CA GLU A 20 71.35 -66.33 -54.47
C GLU A 20 69.90 -65.90 -54.71
N ASN A 21 69.39 -66.09 -55.93
CA ASN A 21 68.00 -65.77 -56.27
C ASN A 21 67.00 -66.60 -55.45
N GLN A 22 67.29 -67.89 -55.21
CA GLN A 22 66.45 -68.76 -54.39
C GLN A 22 66.45 -68.33 -52.92
N VAL A 23 67.61 -67.92 -52.38
CA VAL A 23 67.71 -67.40 -51.01
C VAL A 23 66.96 -66.07 -50.88
N ILE A 24 67.11 -65.15 -51.84
CA ILE A 24 66.39 -63.87 -51.84
C ILE A 24 64.88 -64.10 -51.91
N ASP A 25 64.41 -64.98 -52.79
CA ASP A 25 62.98 -65.31 -52.92
C ASP A 25 62.45 -65.99 -51.64
N ALA A 26 63.22 -66.91 -51.05
CA ALA A 26 62.86 -67.56 -49.79
C ALA A 26 62.78 -66.55 -48.62
N VAL A 27 63.77 -65.66 -48.47
CA VAL A 27 63.77 -64.61 -47.45
C VAL A 27 62.62 -63.64 -47.66
N THR A 28 62.36 -63.23 -48.91
CA THR A 28 61.25 -62.34 -49.25
C THR A 28 59.91 -62.98 -48.90
N LYS A 29 59.72 -64.26 -49.22
CA LYS A 29 58.51 -65.02 -48.85
C LYS A 29 58.35 -65.17 -47.34
N VAL A 30 59.43 -65.36 -46.59
CA VAL A 30 59.38 -65.45 -45.12
C VAL A 30 59.01 -64.10 -44.50
N ILE A 31 59.58 -62.98 -44.96
CA ILE A 31 59.27 -61.64 -44.43
C ILE A 31 57.81 -61.25 -44.73
N HIS A 32 57.30 -61.61 -45.91
CA HIS A 32 55.89 -61.35 -46.26
C HIS A 32 54.96 -62.47 -45.80
N SER A 33 55.49 -63.49 -45.11
CA SER A 33 54.65 -64.57 -44.61
C SER A 33 53.78 -64.05 -43.47
N ARG A 34 52.53 -64.49 -43.49
CA ARG A 34 51.55 -64.16 -42.45
C ARG A 34 52.06 -64.51 -41.04
N PRO A 35 52.71 -65.66 -40.78
CA PRO A 35 53.26 -65.97 -39.45
C PRO A 35 54.35 -65.00 -38.99
N PHE A 36 55.23 -64.55 -39.90
CA PHE A 36 56.27 -63.57 -39.55
C PHE A 36 55.65 -62.21 -39.23
N LEU A 37 54.71 -61.74 -40.06
CA LEU A 37 53.99 -60.49 -39.86
C LEU A 37 53.13 -60.52 -38.58
N ASP A 38 52.47 -61.63 -38.28
CA ASP A 38 51.66 -61.81 -37.06
C ASP A 38 52.56 -61.82 -35.82
N ASN A 39 53.73 -62.48 -35.87
CA ASN A 39 54.67 -62.49 -34.75
C ASN A 39 55.34 -61.13 -34.53
N LEU A 40 55.70 -60.42 -35.60
CA LEU A 40 56.21 -59.06 -35.54
C LEU A 40 55.15 -58.10 -35.00
N GLY A 41 53.92 -58.16 -35.51
CA GLY A 41 52.79 -57.36 -35.06
C GLY A 41 52.43 -57.63 -33.60
N GLY A 42 52.46 -58.90 -33.17
CA GLY A 42 52.28 -59.30 -31.78
C GLY A 42 53.38 -58.76 -30.87
N THR A 43 54.64 -58.84 -31.30
CA THR A 43 55.79 -58.31 -30.55
C THR A 43 55.75 -56.79 -30.45
N VAL A 44 55.48 -56.09 -31.55
CA VAL A 44 55.33 -54.62 -31.57
C VAL A 44 54.13 -54.21 -30.70
N GLY A 45 53.00 -54.91 -30.78
CA GLY A 45 51.84 -54.65 -29.93
C GLY A 45 52.14 -54.87 -28.45
N ALA A 46 52.88 -55.91 -28.10
CA ALA A 46 53.29 -56.22 -26.73
C ALA A 46 54.27 -55.18 -26.15
N VAL A 47 55.07 -54.51 -26.99
CA VAL A 47 56.01 -53.46 -26.55
C VAL A 47 55.35 -52.08 -26.54
N VAL A 48 54.63 -51.71 -27.61
CA VAL A 48 54.04 -50.39 -27.79
C VAL A 48 52.79 -50.21 -26.93
N GLY A 49 51.94 -51.24 -26.81
CA GLY A 49 50.69 -51.18 -26.04
C GLY A 49 50.89 -50.72 -24.58
N PRO A 50 51.75 -51.40 -23.80
CA PRO A 50 52.06 -51.00 -22.43
C PRO A 50 52.74 -49.63 -22.35
N SER A 51 53.59 -49.28 -23.32
CA SER A 51 54.26 -47.96 -23.37
C SER A 51 53.24 -46.83 -23.52
N VAL A 52 52.34 -46.93 -24.50
CA VAL A 52 51.26 -45.95 -24.72
C VAL A 52 50.32 -45.90 -23.52
N GLN A 53 49.93 -47.06 -22.97
CA GLN A 53 49.08 -47.11 -21.78
C GLN A 53 49.75 -46.41 -20.59
N ASN A 54 51.05 -46.63 -20.37
CA ASN A 54 51.81 -46.00 -19.30
C ASN A 54 51.95 -44.49 -19.52
N SER A 55 52.24 -44.04 -20.75
CA SER A 55 52.28 -42.60 -21.08
C SER A 55 50.93 -41.93 -20.91
N CYS A 56 49.83 -42.56 -21.31
CA CYS A 56 48.48 -42.04 -21.07
C CYS A 56 48.15 -41.99 -19.57
N ARG A 57 48.50 -43.04 -18.81
CA ARG A 57 48.35 -43.07 -17.35
C ARG A 57 49.18 -41.98 -16.68
N GLU A 58 50.38 -41.73 -17.18
CA GLU A 58 51.27 -40.69 -16.66
C GLU A 58 50.73 -39.28 -16.98
N ALA A 59 50.29 -39.03 -18.21
CA ALA A 59 49.63 -37.78 -18.59
C ALA A 59 48.36 -37.54 -17.76
N TYR A 60 47.56 -38.58 -17.51
CA TYR A 60 46.38 -38.48 -16.65
C TYR A 60 46.75 -38.07 -15.21
N ASN A 61 47.70 -38.78 -14.60
CA ASN A 61 48.05 -38.56 -13.19
C ASN A 61 48.89 -37.29 -12.96
N LYS A 62 49.72 -36.89 -13.92
CA LYS A 62 50.64 -35.75 -13.78
C LYS A 62 50.11 -34.45 -14.37
N LEU A 63 49.19 -34.51 -15.33
CA LEU A 63 48.69 -33.32 -16.02
C LEU A 63 47.19 -33.12 -15.80
N LEU A 64 46.35 -34.07 -16.20
CA LEU A 64 44.89 -33.90 -16.18
C LEU A 64 44.33 -33.82 -14.77
N LEU A 65 44.64 -34.79 -13.90
CA LEU A 65 44.09 -34.82 -12.54
C LEU A 65 44.55 -33.60 -11.70
N PRO A 66 45.85 -33.23 -11.69
CA PRO A 66 46.29 -32.01 -11.00
C PRO A 66 45.71 -30.74 -11.62
N GLY A 67 45.62 -30.65 -12.95
CA GLY A 67 45.04 -29.51 -13.65
C GLY A 67 43.56 -29.30 -13.33
N LEU A 68 42.77 -30.38 -13.34
CA LEU A 68 41.36 -30.33 -12.94
C LEU A 68 41.18 -29.94 -11.48
N ASN A 69 42.00 -30.48 -10.58
CA ASN A 69 41.97 -30.10 -9.16
C ASN A 69 42.33 -28.61 -8.97
N ALA A 70 43.36 -28.12 -9.66
CA ALA A 70 43.76 -26.72 -9.61
C ALA A 70 42.65 -25.78 -10.13
N LEU A 71 42.03 -26.11 -11.26
CA LEU A 71 40.91 -25.34 -11.81
C LEU A 71 39.71 -25.34 -10.86
N THR A 72 39.39 -26.48 -10.26
CA THR A 72 38.28 -26.59 -9.30
C THR A 72 38.52 -25.74 -8.07
N GLN A 73 39.74 -25.78 -7.51
CA GLN A 73 40.12 -24.93 -6.38
C GLN A 73 40.08 -23.44 -6.74
N GLN A 74 40.57 -23.08 -7.93
CA GLN A 74 40.56 -21.70 -8.40
C GLN A 74 39.12 -21.18 -8.58
N VAL A 75 38.25 -21.95 -9.21
CA VAL A 75 36.84 -21.59 -9.38
C VAL A 75 36.16 -21.45 -8.02
N PHE A 76 36.38 -22.39 -7.10
CA PHE A 76 35.81 -22.30 -5.75
C PHE A 76 36.27 -21.06 -5.00
N SER A 77 37.58 -20.75 -5.06
CA SER A 77 38.14 -19.54 -4.45
C SER A 77 37.56 -18.28 -5.08
N GLN A 78 37.45 -18.23 -6.40
CA GLN A 78 36.92 -17.07 -7.12
C GLN A 78 35.44 -16.86 -6.81
N VAL A 79 34.63 -17.93 -6.81
CA VAL A 79 33.22 -17.87 -6.44
C VAL A 79 33.06 -17.38 -5.00
N ASN A 80 33.86 -17.90 -4.06
CA ASN A 80 33.84 -17.45 -2.67
C ASN A 80 34.24 -15.98 -2.52
N GLU A 81 35.27 -15.54 -3.25
CA GLU A 81 35.71 -14.14 -3.23
C GLU A 81 34.66 -13.21 -3.84
N SER A 82 34.13 -13.55 -5.02
CA SER A 82 33.06 -12.80 -5.66
C SER A 82 31.81 -12.73 -4.79
N PHE A 83 31.43 -13.83 -4.14
CA PHE A 83 30.30 -13.87 -3.22
C PHE A 83 30.56 -13.01 -1.97
N SER A 84 31.73 -13.13 -1.36
CA SER A 84 32.13 -12.33 -0.19
C SER A 84 32.15 -10.84 -0.51
N ARG A 85 32.70 -10.47 -1.67
CA ARG A 85 32.73 -9.10 -2.16
C ARG A 85 31.33 -8.57 -2.40
N GLY A 86 30.50 -9.30 -3.15
CA GLY A 86 29.12 -8.92 -3.43
C GLY A 86 28.27 -8.79 -2.15
N THR A 87 28.49 -9.66 -1.16
CA THR A 87 27.79 -9.58 0.13
C THR A 87 28.21 -8.33 0.92
N LYS A 88 29.50 -7.98 0.92
CA LYS A 88 29.99 -6.75 1.56
C LYS A 88 29.46 -5.49 0.87
N GLU A 89 29.48 -5.46 -0.45
CA GLU A 89 28.93 -4.36 -1.24
C GLU A 89 27.41 -4.21 -1.03
N TYR A 90 26.69 -5.32 -0.98
CA TYR A 90 25.26 -5.33 -0.67
C TYR A 90 24.97 -4.77 0.73
N LEU A 91 25.67 -5.26 1.76
CA LEU A 91 25.55 -4.75 3.13
C LEU A 91 25.85 -3.26 3.20
N HIS A 92 26.90 -2.81 2.51
CA HIS A 92 27.27 -1.40 2.46
C HIS A 92 26.19 -0.54 1.78
N ASN A 93 25.62 -0.99 0.66
CA ASN A 93 24.53 -0.29 0.00
C ASN A 93 23.28 -0.20 0.87
N VAL A 94 22.92 -1.29 1.56
CA VAL A 94 21.79 -1.28 2.51
C VAL A 94 22.03 -0.31 3.65
N GLU A 95 23.24 -0.29 4.22
CA GLU A 95 23.60 0.64 5.30
C GLU A 95 23.59 2.10 4.82
N SER A 96 24.07 2.36 3.60
CA SER A 96 24.06 3.69 2.97
C SER A 96 22.64 4.20 2.70
N GLU A 97 21.75 3.37 2.16
CA GLU A 97 20.34 3.69 1.94
C GLU A 97 19.63 3.97 3.27
N MET A 98 19.88 3.13 4.29
CA MET A 98 19.30 3.33 5.62
C MET A 98 19.78 4.64 6.26
N GLN A 99 21.07 4.96 6.13
CA GLN A 99 21.63 6.19 6.66
C GLN A 99 21.09 7.42 5.92
N SER A 100 20.95 7.33 4.60
CA SER A 100 20.36 8.38 3.76
C SER A 100 18.87 8.60 4.06
N GLY A 101 18.12 7.51 4.29
CA GLY A 101 16.73 7.58 4.75
C GLY A 101 16.62 8.22 6.13
N ARG A 102 17.54 7.89 7.05
CA ARG A 102 17.59 8.48 8.39
C ARG A 102 17.90 9.98 8.36
N THR A 103 18.87 10.43 7.57
CA THR A 103 19.18 11.86 7.44
C THR A 103 18.01 12.63 6.80
N ALA A 104 17.39 12.09 5.76
CA ALA A 104 16.20 12.68 5.14
C ALA A 104 15.02 12.78 6.13
N MET A 105 14.79 11.74 6.94
CA MET A 105 13.77 11.75 8.00
C MET A 105 14.10 12.79 9.08
N GLN A 106 15.36 12.90 9.50
CA GLN A 106 15.78 13.87 10.49
C GLN A 106 15.62 15.32 9.99
N GLU A 107 15.94 15.59 8.73
CA GLU A 107 15.67 16.89 8.10
C GLU A 107 14.17 17.19 8.00
N SER A 108 13.36 16.20 7.60
CA SER A 108 11.90 16.35 7.52
C SER A 108 11.30 16.63 8.90
N LEU A 109 11.75 15.93 9.93
CA LEU A 109 11.34 16.17 11.31
C LEU A 109 11.78 17.56 11.79
N GLY A 110 12.99 18.00 11.44
CA GLY A 110 13.47 19.35 11.72
C GLY A 110 12.59 20.43 11.08
N LYS A 111 12.25 20.27 9.80
CA LYS A 111 11.34 21.19 9.08
C LYS A 111 9.94 21.19 9.69
N ALA A 112 9.38 20.02 9.99
CA ALA A 112 8.07 19.90 10.64
C ALA A 112 8.06 20.56 12.02
N SER A 113 9.11 20.37 12.82
CA SER A 113 9.28 21.02 14.12
C SER A 113 9.36 22.54 13.98
N GLN A 114 10.07 23.05 12.97
CA GLN A 114 10.17 24.48 12.71
C GLN A 114 8.81 25.05 12.29
N SER A 115 8.08 24.37 11.39
CA SER A 115 6.73 24.78 10.99
C SER A 115 5.74 24.78 12.15
N LEU A 116 5.79 23.76 13.02
CA LEU A 116 4.98 23.72 14.25
C LEU A 116 5.29 24.89 15.18
N ASN A 117 6.58 25.19 15.38
CA ASN A 117 6.98 26.30 16.23
C ASN A 117 6.51 27.67 15.67
N THR A 118 6.59 27.85 14.34
CA THR A 118 6.06 29.03 13.66
C THR A 118 4.53 29.12 13.79
N ALA A 119 3.81 28.01 13.64
CA ALA A 119 2.37 27.97 13.80
C ALA A 119 1.94 28.31 15.25
N CYS A 120 2.61 27.74 16.26
CA CYS A 120 2.38 28.08 17.67
C CYS A 120 2.62 29.57 17.95
N SER A 121 3.69 30.15 17.40
CA SER A 121 4.00 31.58 17.54
C SER A 121 2.92 32.47 16.89
N SER A 122 2.40 32.04 15.72
CA SER A 122 1.31 32.72 15.03
C SER A 122 0.01 32.67 15.82
N LEU A 123 -0.38 31.48 16.31
CA LEU A 123 -1.55 31.30 17.17
C LEU A 123 -1.46 32.10 18.45
N THR A 124 -0.28 32.16 19.07
CA THR A 124 -0.05 32.98 20.27
C THR A 124 -0.29 34.46 19.97
N THR A 125 0.21 34.95 18.84
CA THR A 125 -0.02 36.33 18.39
C THR A 125 -1.49 36.59 18.10
N GLN A 126 -2.17 35.69 17.38
CA GLN A 126 -3.61 35.82 17.09
C GLN A 126 -4.46 35.81 18.37
N THR A 127 -4.11 34.97 19.34
CA THR A 127 -4.79 34.89 20.65
C THR A 127 -4.64 36.21 21.40
N LYS A 128 -3.44 36.80 21.43
CA LYS A 128 -3.22 38.14 22.01
C LYS A 128 -4.07 39.20 21.33
N ASN A 129 -4.09 39.23 20.01
CA ASN A 129 -4.89 40.20 19.25
C ASN A 129 -6.40 40.05 19.53
N LEU A 130 -6.89 38.81 19.60
CA LEU A 130 -8.28 38.52 19.97
C LEU A 130 -8.57 38.99 21.40
N GLN A 131 -7.67 38.75 22.34
CA GLN A 131 -7.83 39.16 23.73
C GLN A 131 -7.87 40.69 23.88
N GLU A 132 -7.02 41.42 23.15
CA GLU A 132 -7.08 42.88 23.07
C GLU A 132 -8.42 43.37 22.48
N ASN A 133 -8.89 42.74 21.40
CA ASN A 133 -10.16 43.11 20.78
C ASN A 133 -11.36 42.85 21.68
N VAL A 134 -11.38 41.70 22.38
CA VAL A 134 -12.42 41.39 23.38
C VAL A 134 -12.42 42.41 24.51
N THR A 135 -11.23 42.79 25.00
CA THR A 135 -11.10 43.80 26.06
C THR A 135 -11.62 45.16 25.59
N LYS A 136 -11.29 45.57 24.35
CA LYS A 136 -11.80 46.81 23.74
C LYS A 136 -13.32 46.78 23.57
N LEU A 137 -13.87 45.66 23.07
CA LEU A 137 -15.32 45.47 22.93
C LEU A 137 -16.03 45.52 24.29
N GLY A 138 -15.47 44.88 25.33
CA GLY A 138 -16.01 44.93 26.69
C GLY A 138 -16.04 46.35 27.26
N ALA A 139 -14.95 47.11 27.08
CA ALA A 139 -14.90 48.51 27.48
C ALA A 139 -15.93 49.36 26.71
N GLN A 140 -16.03 49.16 25.39
CA GLN A 140 -17.00 49.86 24.56
C GLN A 140 -18.45 49.50 24.92
N GLN A 141 -18.73 48.24 25.25
CA GLN A 141 -20.03 47.78 25.72
C GLN A 141 -20.39 48.41 27.07
N SER A 142 -19.42 48.56 27.99
CA SER A 142 -19.64 49.26 29.26
C SER A 142 -20.05 50.71 29.03
N ILE A 143 -19.34 51.44 28.16
CA ILE A 143 -19.65 52.84 27.81
C ILE A 143 -21.05 52.97 27.19
N ILE A 144 -21.39 52.07 26.24
CA ILE A 144 -22.71 52.08 25.60
C ILE A 144 -23.82 51.78 26.62
N THR A 145 -23.60 50.81 27.52
CA THR A 145 -24.59 50.43 28.54
C THR A 145 -24.83 51.58 29.50
N GLU A 146 -23.78 52.28 29.93
CA GLU A 146 -23.86 53.43 30.83
C GLU A 146 -24.56 54.62 30.16
N SER A 147 -24.20 54.93 28.90
CA SER A 147 -24.88 55.92 28.06
C SER A 147 -26.36 55.60 27.85
N LEU A 148 -26.70 54.35 27.55
CA LEU A 148 -28.07 53.90 27.35
C LEU A 148 -28.86 53.99 28.66
N ALA A 149 -28.28 53.60 29.79
CA ALA A 149 -28.91 53.74 31.10
C ALA A 149 -29.19 55.21 31.44
N GLU A 150 -28.29 56.12 31.10
CA GLU A 150 -28.49 57.57 31.26
C GLU A 150 -29.63 58.06 30.36
N ARG A 151 -29.69 57.60 29.09
CA ARG A 151 -30.74 57.97 28.14
C ARG A 151 -32.11 57.42 28.57
N ILE A 152 -32.17 56.19 29.07
CA ILE A 152 -33.39 55.60 29.63
C ILE A 152 -33.82 56.37 30.88
N ARG A 153 -32.90 56.73 31.78
CA ARG A 153 -33.24 57.57 32.95
C ARG A 153 -33.79 58.94 32.54
N ALA A 154 -33.22 59.56 31.50
CA ALA A 154 -33.71 60.82 30.95
C ALA A 154 -35.11 60.67 30.34
N LEU A 155 -35.32 59.66 29.48
CA LEU A 155 -36.63 59.38 28.86
C LEU A 155 -37.67 59.03 29.91
N VAL A 156 -37.35 58.21 30.91
CA VAL A 156 -38.27 57.88 32.00
C VAL A 156 -38.61 59.12 32.83
N ARG A 157 -37.66 60.03 33.09
CA ARG A 157 -37.98 61.31 33.74
C ARG A 157 -38.93 62.14 32.88
N GLU A 158 -38.62 62.30 31.60
CA GLU A 158 -39.45 63.06 30.66
C GLU A 158 -40.85 62.45 30.59
N GLU A 159 -40.94 61.12 30.53
CA GLU A 159 -42.18 60.38 30.43
C GLU A 159 -42.98 60.30 31.72
N VAL A 160 -42.32 60.23 32.88
CA VAL A 160 -42.99 60.39 34.17
C VAL A 160 -43.51 61.82 34.33
N THR A 161 -42.78 62.82 33.83
CA THR A 161 -43.23 64.22 33.88
C THR A 161 -44.43 64.41 32.95
N ARG A 162 -44.37 63.84 31.74
CA ARG A 162 -45.48 63.82 30.78
C ARG A 162 -46.66 63.02 31.30
N ALA A 163 -46.45 61.82 31.84
CA ALA A 163 -47.48 60.97 32.42
C ALA A 163 -48.07 61.58 33.70
N LEU A 164 -47.33 62.42 34.44
CA LEU A 164 -47.87 63.18 35.57
C LEU A 164 -48.72 64.35 35.08
N GLN A 165 -48.30 65.05 34.02
CA GLN A 165 -49.12 66.06 33.33
C GLN A 165 -50.37 65.44 32.68
N GLU A 166 -50.21 64.29 32.03
CA GLU A 166 -51.30 63.49 31.48
C GLU A 166 -52.13 62.85 32.58
N HIS A 167 -51.61 62.46 33.74
CA HIS A 167 -52.43 62.02 34.88
C HIS A 167 -53.21 63.19 35.48
N GLN A 168 -52.65 64.40 35.48
CA GLN A 168 -53.39 65.61 35.83
C GLN A 168 -54.50 65.92 34.80
N ALA A 169 -54.36 65.43 33.56
CA ALA A 169 -55.37 65.52 32.49
C ALA A 169 -56.25 64.25 32.33
N ALA A 170 -55.86 63.11 32.89
CA ALA A 170 -56.48 61.78 32.73
C ALA A 170 -57.09 61.25 34.04
N VAL A 171 -56.95 61.98 35.16
CA VAL A 171 -57.93 61.90 36.26
C VAL A 171 -59.34 62.27 35.78
N ASP A 172 -59.48 62.91 34.61
CA ASP A 172 -60.75 63.10 33.88
C ASP A 172 -61.12 61.97 32.88
N ALA A 173 -60.26 60.97 32.62
CA ALA A 173 -60.54 59.97 31.59
C ALA A 173 -59.88 58.60 31.85
N ARG A 174 -60.66 57.71 32.47
CA ARG A 174 -60.34 56.32 32.81
C ARG A 174 -60.33 55.40 31.57
N SER A 175 -59.40 54.43 31.52
CA SER A 175 -59.62 52.98 31.25
C SER A 175 -58.89 52.30 30.06
N ARG A 176 -58.32 51.12 30.37
CA ARG A 176 -58.13 49.87 29.58
C ARG A 176 -56.95 49.84 28.59
N ALA A 177 -55.86 49.09 28.80
CA ALA A 177 -55.62 47.65 29.03
C ALA A 177 -55.76 46.74 27.78
N HIS A 178 -54.66 46.01 27.49
CA HIS A 178 -54.51 44.58 27.11
C HIS A 178 -53.75 44.26 25.80
N THR A 179 -52.65 43.50 25.99
CA THR A 179 -51.99 42.49 25.13
C THR A 179 -52.91 41.26 24.88
N PRO A 180 -52.52 40.08 24.33
CA PRO A 180 -51.36 39.59 23.53
C PRO A 180 -51.76 38.64 22.34
N ALA A 181 -50.79 38.02 21.63
CA ALA A 181 -50.65 36.55 21.42
C ALA A 181 -50.05 36.13 20.04
N PRO A 182 -49.02 35.25 19.99
CA PRO A 182 -48.60 34.52 18.78
C PRO A 182 -49.11 33.07 18.76
N ALA A 183 -49.48 32.60 17.56
CA ALA A 183 -49.99 31.26 17.26
C ALA A 183 -48.90 30.38 16.57
N PRO A 184 -49.16 29.11 16.20
CA PRO A 184 -48.48 27.95 16.77
C PRO A 184 -47.49 27.26 15.80
N HIS A 185 -46.66 26.40 16.38
CA HIS A 185 -45.60 25.61 15.76
C HIS A 185 -45.99 24.87 14.47
N VAL A 186 -45.38 25.27 13.36
CA VAL A 186 -45.21 24.47 12.14
C VAL A 186 -43.83 23.80 12.21
N HIS A 187 -43.75 22.51 11.92
CA HIS A 187 -42.51 21.74 11.81
C HIS A 187 -41.50 22.48 10.93
N ASN A 188 -40.51 23.09 11.54
CA ASN A 188 -39.53 23.93 10.87
C ASN A 188 -38.28 23.07 10.63
N PRO A 189 -37.84 22.80 9.39
CA PRO A 189 -36.63 22.01 9.11
C PRO A 189 -35.38 22.58 9.80
N LYS A 190 -35.40 23.90 10.09
CA LYS A 190 -34.38 24.58 10.90
C LYS A 190 -34.33 24.10 12.36
N LEU A 191 -35.46 23.75 12.97
CA LEU A 191 -35.51 23.23 14.35
C LEU A 191 -34.91 21.82 14.41
N ALA A 192 -35.19 20.97 13.42
CA ALA A 192 -34.59 19.64 13.34
C ALA A 192 -33.05 19.73 13.16
N GLN A 193 -32.57 20.62 12.30
CA GLN A 193 -31.13 20.90 12.16
C GLN A 193 -30.50 21.40 13.46
N GLN A 194 -31.15 22.34 14.17
CA GLN A 194 -30.66 22.84 15.45
C GLN A 194 -30.61 21.76 16.54
N GLN A 195 -31.63 20.91 16.62
CA GLN A 195 -31.67 19.81 17.58
C GLN A 195 -30.55 18.80 17.32
N VAL A 196 -30.35 18.40 16.07
CA VAL A 196 -29.26 17.50 15.68
C VAL A 196 -27.90 18.13 15.92
N GLN A 197 -27.74 19.44 15.65
CA GLN A 197 -26.51 20.18 15.94
C GLN A 197 -26.18 20.20 17.44
N ASN A 198 -27.19 20.33 18.31
CA ASN A 198 -27.03 20.27 19.76
C ASN A 198 -26.63 18.87 20.25
N LEU A 199 -27.15 17.81 19.62
CA LEU A 199 -26.75 16.43 19.95
C LEU A 199 -25.31 16.13 19.54
N ILE A 200 -24.87 16.65 18.38
CA ILE A 200 -23.48 16.54 17.92
C ILE A 200 -22.53 17.26 18.88
N SER A 201 -22.85 18.50 19.29
CA SER A 201 -22.00 19.25 20.24
C SER A 201 -21.95 18.60 21.63
N SER A 202 -23.01 17.89 22.01
CA SER A 202 -23.07 17.11 23.26
C SER A 202 -22.36 15.76 23.17
N GLY A 203 -21.77 15.39 22.03
CA GLY A 203 -21.08 14.11 21.81
C GLY A 203 -22.02 12.90 21.67
N GLN A 204 -23.34 13.10 21.60
CA GLN A 204 -24.33 12.03 21.48
C GLN A 204 -24.53 11.63 20.01
N PHE A 205 -23.49 11.06 19.40
CA PHE A 205 -23.50 10.74 17.98
C PHE A 205 -24.62 9.76 17.60
N ASN A 206 -24.82 8.68 18.37
CA ASN A 206 -25.86 7.70 18.08
C ASN A 206 -27.25 8.33 17.99
N THR A 207 -27.60 9.19 18.95
CA THR A 207 -28.88 9.89 19.00
C THR A 207 -29.01 10.88 17.84
N ALA A 208 -27.93 11.60 17.51
CA ALA A 208 -27.92 12.54 16.39
C ALA A 208 -28.18 11.83 15.05
N PHE A 209 -27.51 10.70 14.81
CA PHE A 209 -27.72 9.89 13.62
C PHE A 209 -29.11 9.26 13.60
N LYS A 210 -29.61 8.71 14.73
CA LYS A 210 -31.00 8.20 14.83
C LYS A 210 -32.01 9.27 14.45
N GLN A 211 -31.87 10.48 15.00
CA GLN A 211 -32.78 11.57 14.72
C GLN A 211 -32.73 11.98 13.24
N ALA A 212 -31.53 12.09 12.65
CA ALA A 212 -31.39 12.43 11.23
C ALA A 212 -31.98 11.36 10.30
N LEU A 213 -31.73 10.08 10.58
CA LEU A 213 -32.27 8.95 9.80
C LEU A 213 -33.79 8.84 9.94
N SER A 214 -34.35 9.13 11.12
CA SER A 214 -35.81 9.12 11.37
C SER A 214 -36.55 10.24 10.62
N ALA A 215 -35.87 11.35 10.33
CA ALA A 215 -36.46 12.48 9.62
C ALA A 215 -36.72 12.21 8.14
N SER A 216 -36.28 11.06 7.60
CA SER A 216 -36.42 10.67 6.19
C SER A 216 -35.86 11.71 5.19
N ASP A 217 -35.01 12.62 5.65
CA ASP A 217 -34.38 13.68 4.85
C ASP A 217 -32.90 13.35 4.66
N LEU A 218 -32.53 12.96 3.44
CA LEU A 218 -31.14 12.69 3.08
C LEU A 218 -30.24 13.93 3.29
N SER A 219 -30.78 15.14 3.13
CA SER A 219 -30.04 16.39 3.31
C SER A 219 -29.62 16.56 4.77
N LEU A 220 -30.49 16.18 5.71
CA LEU A 220 -30.17 16.21 7.14
C LEU A 220 -29.13 15.16 7.51
N VAL A 221 -29.19 13.96 6.92
CA VAL A 221 -28.18 12.90 7.13
C VAL A 221 -26.82 13.32 6.58
N VAL A 222 -26.77 13.91 5.38
CA VAL A 222 -25.53 14.46 4.80
C VAL A 222 -25.00 15.61 5.67
N PHE A 223 -25.86 16.47 6.19
CA PHE A 223 -25.46 17.55 7.12
C PHE A 223 -24.79 16.99 8.39
N VAL A 224 -25.31 15.92 8.98
CA VAL A 224 -24.64 15.24 10.11
C VAL A 224 -23.29 14.69 9.68
N CYS A 225 -23.22 14.03 8.52
CA CYS A 225 -21.99 13.46 8.00
C CYS A 225 -20.90 14.52 7.74
N GLU A 226 -21.28 15.73 7.32
CA GLU A 226 -20.34 16.85 7.13
C GLU A 226 -19.81 17.43 8.44
N ARG A 227 -20.66 17.44 9.47
CA ARG A 227 -20.35 18.05 10.78
C ARG A 227 -19.61 17.12 11.72
N VAL A 228 -19.69 15.81 11.48
CA VAL A 228 -19.06 14.78 12.29
C VAL A 228 -17.90 14.18 11.49
N ASN A 229 -16.74 14.01 12.11
CA ASN A 229 -15.63 13.32 11.45
C ASN A 229 -15.84 11.80 11.59
N PRO A 230 -15.82 11.00 10.50
CA PRO A 230 -15.92 9.53 10.59
C PRO A 230 -14.99 8.92 11.62
N GLN A 231 -13.75 9.40 11.70
CA GLN A 231 -12.74 8.87 12.62
C GLN A 231 -13.10 9.13 14.10
N GLN A 232 -13.87 10.16 14.42
CA GLN A 232 -14.31 10.41 15.80
C GLN A 232 -15.43 9.46 16.25
N VAL A 233 -16.17 8.89 15.30
CA VAL A 233 -17.29 7.99 15.58
C VAL A 233 -16.84 6.54 15.47
N PHE A 234 -16.14 6.17 14.41
CA PHE A 234 -15.83 4.77 14.09
C PHE A 234 -14.50 4.25 14.69
N ASN A 235 -13.60 5.13 15.15
CA ASN A 235 -12.32 4.72 15.76
C ASN A 235 -12.43 4.42 17.28
N ILE A 236 -13.64 4.46 17.85
CA ILE A 236 -13.90 4.14 19.26
C ILE A 236 -14.48 2.74 19.33
N THR A 237 -13.86 1.83 20.10
CA THR A 237 -14.34 0.46 20.30
C THR A 237 -14.86 0.29 21.73
N PRO A 238 -16.13 -0.14 21.95
CA PRO A 238 -17.13 -0.50 20.93
C PRO A 238 -17.69 0.73 20.20
N CYS A 239 -18.04 0.54 18.91
CA CYS A 239 -18.58 1.62 18.07
C CYS A 239 -19.81 2.26 18.76
N PRO A 240 -19.86 3.59 18.90
CA PRO A 240 -20.96 4.28 19.56
C PRO A 240 -22.27 4.21 18.78
N LEU A 241 -22.23 3.89 17.48
CA LEU A 241 -23.43 3.73 16.66
C LEU A 241 -24.01 2.32 16.82
N SER A 242 -25.31 2.23 17.07
CA SER A 242 -25.98 0.94 17.17
C SER A 242 -26.21 0.31 15.78
N GLN A 243 -26.35 -1.01 15.72
CA GLN A 243 -26.39 -1.75 14.44
C GLN A 243 -27.58 -1.36 13.54
N ASP A 244 -28.73 -1.03 14.12
CA ASP A 244 -29.90 -0.46 13.42
C ASP A 244 -29.57 0.86 12.71
N VAL A 245 -28.75 1.70 13.34
CA VAL A 245 -28.28 2.98 12.79
C VAL A 245 -27.31 2.77 11.67
N LEU A 246 -26.36 1.85 11.82
CA LEU A 246 -25.40 1.51 10.76
C LEU A 246 -26.10 0.99 9.50
N LEU A 247 -27.05 0.06 9.65
CA LEU A 247 -27.82 -0.46 8.51
C LEU A 247 -28.66 0.63 7.84
N SER A 248 -29.31 1.47 8.63
CA SER A 248 -30.10 2.59 8.11
C SER A 248 -29.23 3.62 7.40
N LEU A 249 -28.05 3.90 7.92
CA LEU A 249 -27.05 4.79 7.31
C LEU A 249 -26.55 4.21 5.98
N VAL A 250 -26.23 2.91 5.94
CA VAL A 250 -25.84 2.23 4.69
C VAL A 250 -26.95 2.32 3.65
N ASN A 251 -28.19 2.02 4.05
CA ASN A 251 -29.34 2.07 3.15
C ASN A 251 -29.59 3.49 2.60
N GLN A 252 -29.58 4.51 3.46
CA GLN A 252 -29.93 5.87 3.08
C GLN A 252 -28.80 6.57 2.28
N LEU A 253 -27.53 6.37 2.66
CA LEU A 253 -26.41 6.95 1.92
C LEU A 253 -26.12 6.24 0.59
N SER A 254 -26.42 4.94 0.49
CA SER A 254 -26.24 4.20 -0.76
C SER A 254 -27.31 4.47 -1.80
N HIS A 255 -28.46 5.04 -1.41
CA HIS A 255 -29.59 5.27 -2.32
C HIS A 255 -29.24 6.26 -3.44
N ASP A 256 -28.50 7.32 -3.11
CA ASP A 256 -28.02 8.31 -4.08
C ASP A 256 -26.53 8.61 -3.86
N LEU A 257 -25.69 8.14 -4.78
CA LEU A 257 -24.24 8.37 -4.79
C LEU A 257 -23.82 9.46 -5.79
N SER A 258 -24.75 10.21 -6.37
CA SER A 258 -24.44 11.28 -7.34
C SER A 258 -23.88 12.55 -6.69
N THR A 259 -24.29 12.82 -5.44
CA THR A 259 -23.90 14.01 -4.68
C THR A 259 -23.09 13.63 -3.44
N PHE A 260 -22.10 14.46 -3.06
CA PHE A 260 -21.24 14.24 -1.89
C PHE A 260 -20.56 12.85 -1.86
N THR A 261 -20.22 12.31 -3.02
CA THR A 261 -19.79 10.92 -3.22
C THR A 261 -18.62 10.54 -2.31
N ASP A 262 -17.55 11.34 -2.26
CA ASP A 262 -16.39 11.04 -1.41
C ASP A 262 -16.72 10.97 0.08
N LEU A 263 -17.62 11.83 0.57
CA LEU A 263 -18.05 11.83 1.95
C LEU A 263 -18.90 10.59 2.25
N LYS A 264 -19.89 10.32 1.40
CA LYS A 264 -20.77 9.14 1.53
C LYS A 264 -19.98 7.84 1.49
N ILE A 265 -19.02 7.71 0.56
CA ILE A 265 -18.17 6.52 0.45
C ILE A 265 -17.32 6.30 1.70
N LYS A 266 -16.75 7.35 2.30
CA LYS A 266 -16.01 7.23 3.57
C LYS A 266 -16.90 6.71 4.70
N TYR A 267 -18.11 7.26 4.83
CA TYR A 267 -19.07 6.80 5.85
C TYR A 267 -19.55 5.37 5.61
N LEU A 268 -19.79 5.01 4.34
CA LEU A 268 -20.21 3.67 3.95
C LEU A 268 -19.12 2.62 4.21
N GLU A 269 -17.86 2.96 3.95
CA GLU A 269 -16.70 2.09 4.23
C GLU A 269 -16.60 1.78 5.73
N GLU A 270 -16.61 2.82 6.57
CA GLU A 270 -16.53 2.66 8.02
C GLU A 270 -17.75 1.95 8.60
N ALA A 271 -18.96 2.25 8.08
CA ALA A 271 -20.19 1.61 8.53
C ALA A 271 -20.18 0.10 8.22
N VAL A 272 -19.73 -0.31 7.02
CA VAL A 272 -19.64 -1.73 6.65
C VAL A 272 -18.62 -2.48 7.51
N MET A 273 -17.48 -1.86 7.84
CA MET A 273 -16.46 -2.49 8.68
C MET A 273 -16.90 -2.69 10.13
N ASN A 274 -17.88 -1.91 10.61
CA ASN A 274 -18.43 -1.98 11.96
C ASN A 274 -19.76 -2.76 12.05
N LEU A 275 -20.22 -3.38 10.95
CA LEU A 275 -21.38 -4.28 10.98
C LEU A 275 -21.02 -5.61 11.62
N ASP A 276 -21.83 -6.03 12.58
CA ASP A 276 -21.68 -7.32 13.27
C ASP A 276 -22.74 -8.31 12.81
N ALA A 277 -22.31 -9.32 12.04
CA ALA A 277 -23.17 -10.38 11.52
C ALA A 277 -23.76 -11.30 12.61
N SER A 278 -23.20 -11.29 13.83
CA SER A 278 -23.69 -12.09 14.96
C SER A 278 -24.85 -11.44 15.70
N HIS A 279 -25.08 -10.13 15.51
CA HIS A 279 -26.12 -9.38 16.22
C HIS A 279 -27.53 -9.68 15.64
N PRO A 280 -28.56 -9.91 16.49
CA PRO A 280 -29.89 -10.37 16.05
C PRO A 280 -30.59 -9.41 15.06
N VAL A 281 -30.53 -8.10 15.32
CA VAL A 281 -31.10 -7.07 14.43
C VAL A 281 -30.37 -7.03 13.07
N THR A 282 -29.06 -7.25 13.09
CA THR A 282 -28.23 -7.22 11.88
C THR A 282 -28.53 -8.44 11.02
N ARG A 283 -28.63 -9.62 11.63
CA ARG A 283 -28.89 -10.89 10.91
C ARG A 283 -30.16 -10.86 10.05
N GLU A 284 -31.22 -10.21 10.51
CA GLU A 284 -32.50 -10.16 9.80
C GLU A 284 -32.49 -9.16 8.64
N HIS A 285 -31.90 -7.98 8.83
CA HIS A 285 -32.01 -6.86 7.88
C HIS A 285 -30.75 -6.61 7.03
N MET A 286 -29.61 -7.20 7.37
CA MET A 286 -28.34 -6.95 6.69
C MET A 286 -28.34 -7.43 5.25
N ARG A 287 -28.81 -8.66 4.99
CA ARG A 287 -28.79 -9.23 3.63
C ARG A 287 -29.54 -8.38 2.58
N PRO A 288 -30.81 -7.99 2.80
CA PRO A 288 -31.52 -7.16 1.81
C PRO A 288 -30.91 -5.76 1.67
N VAL A 289 -30.44 -5.14 2.77
CA VAL A 289 -29.79 -3.82 2.73
C VAL A 289 -28.48 -3.87 1.94
N LEU A 290 -27.63 -4.88 2.19
CA LEU A 290 -26.37 -5.03 1.47
C LEU A 290 -26.56 -5.40 0.00
N GLN A 291 -27.59 -6.17 -0.35
CA GLN A 291 -27.94 -6.42 -1.76
C GLN A 291 -28.39 -5.15 -2.48
N GLY A 292 -29.21 -4.32 -1.81
CA GLY A 292 -29.59 -3.00 -2.32
C GLY A 292 -28.37 -2.10 -2.51
N PHE A 293 -27.47 -2.08 -1.52
CA PHE A 293 -26.22 -1.33 -1.60
C PHE A 293 -25.33 -1.82 -2.75
N GLN A 294 -25.16 -3.13 -2.89
CA GLN A 294 -24.41 -3.76 -3.97
C GLN A 294 -24.95 -3.32 -5.35
N ARG A 295 -26.27 -3.30 -5.53
CA ARG A 295 -26.90 -2.81 -6.78
C ARG A 295 -26.53 -1.36 -7.05
N ASN A 296 -26.62 -0.49 -6.04
CA ASN A 296 -26.33 0.93 -6.19
C ASN A 296 -24.83 1.20 -6.48
N LEU A 297 -23.92 0.41 -5.88
CA LEU A 297 -22.48 0.46 -6.20
C LEU A 297 -22.20 0.05 -7.65
N HIS A 298 -22.85 -1.00 -8.15
CA HIS A 298 -22.73 -1.42 -9.55
C HIS A 298 -23.23 -0.32 -10.51
N THR A 299 -24.39 0.29 -10.21
CA THR A 299 -24.91 1.43 -10.99
C THR A 299 -23.93 2.59 -11.00
N HIS A 300 -23.32 2.93 -9.85
CA HIS A 300 -22.34 4.01 -9.77
C HIS A 300 -21.03 3.67 -10.52
N LEU A 301 -20.54 2.43 -10.47
CA LEU A 301 -19.35 1.99 -11.20
C LEU A 301 -19.57 1.93 -12.72
N ALA A 302 -20.79 1.61 -13.17
CA ALA A 302 -21.15 1.69 -14.58
C ALA A 302 -21.04 3.13 -15.11
N ALA A 303 -21.41 4.12 -14.30
CA ALA A 303 -21.24 5.53 -14.62
C ALA A 303 -19.78 6.02 -14.44
N ASN A 304 -19.03 5.44 -13.49
CA ASN A 304 -17.66 5.87 -13.14
C ASN A 304 -16.68 4.68 -13.02
N PRO A 305 -16.17 4.13 -14.14
CA PRO A 305 -15.40 2.88 -14.15
C PRO A 305 -14.04 2.92 -13.43
N ASN A 306 -13.48 4.12 -13.20
CA ASN A 306 -12.15 4.31 -12.64
C ASN A 306 -12.13 4.55 -11.11
N HIS A 307 -13.29 4.51 -10.43
CA HIS A 307 -13.37 4.82 -9.01
C HIS A 307 -12.89 3.65 -8.12
N LYS A 308 -11.57 3.57 -7.87
CA LYS A 308 -10.92 2.47 -7.13
C LYS A 308 -11.55 2.18 -5.75
N LYS A 309 -11.90 3.20 -4.98
CA LYS A 309 -12.50 3.03 -3.64
C LYS A 309 -13.85 2.30 -3.68
N VAL A 310 -14.70 2.64 -4.64
CA VAL A 310 -16.02 2.01 -4.83
C VAL A 310 -15.86 0.53 -5.23
N LYS A 311 -14.82 0.19 -6.01
CA LYS A 311 -14.50 -1.21 -6.34
C LYS A 311 -14.09 -2.01 -5.10
N MET A 312 -13.23 -1.46 -4.25
CA MET A 312 -12.82 -2.13 -3.00
C MET A 312 -14.01 -2.32 -2.06
N LEU A 313 -14.84 -1.28 -1.91
CA LEU A 313 -16.05 -1.34 -1.08
C LEU A 313 -17.03 -2.40 -1.60
N LEU A 314 -17.20 -2.50 -2.92
CA LEU A 314 -18.02 -3.54 -3.54
C LEU A 314 -17.51 -4.96 -3.21
N MET A 315 -16.18 -5.18 -3.21
CA MET A 315 -15.60 -6.47 -2.82
C MET A 315 -15.85 -6.80 -1.35
N ALA A 316 -15.74 -5.81 -0.45
CA ALA A 316 -16.04 -5.98 0.97
C ALA A 316 -17.52 -6.33 1.21
N VAL A 317 -18.44 -5.62 0.54
CA VAL A 317 -19.88 -5.90 0.62
C VAL A 317 -20.20 -7.29 0.05
N ASN A 318 -19.58 -7.69 -1.06
CA ASN A 318 -19.77 -9.03 -1.63
C ASN A 318 -19.35 -10.14 -0.64
N HIS A 319 -18.27 -9.92 0.11
CA HIS A 319 -17.85 -10.86 1.14
C HIS A 319 -18.86 -10.94 2.29
N LEU A 320 -19.34 -9.80 2.79
CA LEU A 320 -20.35 -9.77 3.87
C LEU A 320 -21.69 -10.39 3.46
N VAL A 321 -22.09 -10.27 2.19
CA VAL A 321 -23.34 -10.90 1.68
C VAL A 321 -23.22 -12.42 1.55
N ALA A 322 -21.99 -12.93 1.44
CA ALA A 322 -21.71 -14.37 1.27
C ALA A 322 -21.59 -15.13 2.60
N LEU A 323 -21.42 -14.42 3.72
CA LEU A 323 -21.44 -14.95 5.09
C LEU A 323 -22.88 -15.21 5.56
#